data_AF-A0A1F7JG28-F1
#
_entry.id   AF-A0A1F7JG28-F1
#
_cell.length_a   1.000
_cell.length_b   1.000
_cell.length_c   1.000
_cell.angle_alpha   90.00
_cell.angle_beta   90.00
_cell.angle_gamma   90.00
#
_symmetry.space_group_name_H-M   'P 1'
#
loop_
_entity.id
_entity.type
_entity.pdbx_description
1 polymer ?
#
loop_
_entity_poly.entity_id
_entity_poly.type
_entity_poly.pdbx_seq_one_letter_code
_entity_poly.pdbx_strand_id
1 'polypeptide(L)'
;MRITFGTVQLCKALTNLGFTPEKQCGTSHQKYNVPSSKIVPDGLRPFIEVVHGRKQYFPPTVSGYLTQLKRLGFTNDEITKAFAKK
;
A
#
# COMPACT_ATOMS: atom_id res chain seq x y z
N MET A 1 -15.35 3.67 7.50
CA MET A 1 -14.24 3.06 8.26
C MET A 1 -13.08 4.06 8.30
N ARG A 2 -12.77 4.68 9.44
CA ARG A 2 -11.59 5.56 9.58
C ARG A 2 -10.40 4.71 10.01
N ILE A 3 -9.75 4.07 9.05
CA ILE A 3 -8.48 3.40 9.31
C ILE A 3 -7.43 4.50 9.42
N THR A 4 -6.70 4.54 10.53
CA THR A 4 -5.52 5.39 10.66
C THR A 4 -4.32 4.47 10.75
N PHE A 5 -3.32 4.72 9.90
CA PHE A 5 -2.10 3.94 9.89
C PHE A 5 -0.89 4.82 9.62
N GLY A 6 0.29 4.35 10.05
CA GLY A 6 1.58 4.94 9.73
C GLY A 6 2.35 4.09 8.72
N THR A 7 3.60 4.48 8.45
CA THR A 7 4.49 3.77 7.53
C THR A 7 4.60 2.29 7.88
N VAL A 8 4.83 1.95 9.15
CA VAL A 8 5.05 0.56 9.58
C VAL A 8 3.84 -0.33 9.28
N GLN A 9 2.65 0.14 9.61
CA GLN A 9 1.41 -0.62 9.40
C GLN A 9 1.10 -0.77 7.90
N LEU A 10 1.32 0.28 7.10
CA LEU A 10 1.14 0.22 5.65
C LEU A 10 2.12 -0.77 5.01
N CYS A 11 3.41 -0.72 5.38
CA CYS A 11 4.42 -1.65 4.85
C CYS A 11 4.05 -3.10 5.18
N LYS A 12 3.66 -3.38 6.43
CA LYS A 12 3.18 -4.71 6.84
C LYS A 12 1.97 -5.16 6.02
N ALA A 13 0.98 -4.29 5.84
CA ALA A 13 -0.20 -4.60 5.05
C ALA A 13 0.16 -4.89 3.59
N LEU A 14 1.05 -4.11 2.98
CA LEU A 14 1.53 -4.33 1.61
C LEU A 14 2.27 -5.66 1.48
N THR A 15 3.17 -5.99 2.41
CA THR A 15 3.83 -7.31 2.43
C THR A 15 2.83 -8.45 2.59
N ASN A 16 1.82 -8.29 3.46
CA ASN A 16 0.75 -9.28 3.64
C ASN A 16 -0.11 -9.47 2.39
N LEU A 17 -0.27 -8.42 1.58
CA LEU A 17 -0.95 -8.45 0.29
C LEU A 17 -0.06 -9.02 -0.84
N GLY A 18 1.21 -9.34 -0.55
CA GLY A 18 2.16 -9.91 -1.51
C GLY A 18 2.92 -8.87 -2.33
N PHE A 19 2.86 -7.58 -1.97
CA PHE A 19 3.69 -6.57 -2.64
C PHE A 19 5.16 -6.77 -2.30
N THR A 20 6.02 -6.54 -3.30
CA THR A 20 7.47 -6.65 -3.14
C THR A 20 8.10 -5.26 -3.07
N PRO A 21 8.82 -4.93 -1.98
CA PRO A 21 9.53 -3.67 -1.89
C PRO A 21 10.69 -3.63 -2.90
N GLU A 22 10.76 -2.55 -3.67
CA GLU A 22 11.93 -2.25 -4.50
C GLU A 22 13.05 -1.68 -3.62
N LYS A 23 14.30 -1.83 -4.08
CA LYS A 23 15.46 -1.28 -3.40
C LYS A 23 15.36 0.24 -3.33
N GLN A 24 15.28 0.78 -2.12
CA GLN A 24 15.23 2.22 -1.87
C GLN A 24 16.61 2.83 -2.16
N CYS A 25 16.67 3.82 -3.06
CA CYS A 25 17.88 4.56 -3.38
C CYS A 25 17.73 6.03 -2.96
N GLY A 26 18.17 6.36 -1.74
CA GLY A 26 18.39 7.75 -1.29
C GLY A 26 17.15 8.64 -1.12
N THR A 27 15.94 8.16 -1.37
CA THR A 27 14.69 8.93 -1.22
C THR A 27 13.87 8.46 -0.04
N SER A 28 13.06 9.32 0.57
CA SER A 28 12.09 8.92 1.62
C SER A 28 10.90 8.12 1.09
N HIS A 29 10.92 7.73 -0.18
CA HIS A 29 9.84 7.04 -0.86
C HIS A 29 10.31 5.63 -1.21
N GLN A 30 9.55 4.62 -0.81
CA GLN A 30 9.81 3.24 -1.18
C GLN A 30 8.72 2.76 -2.13
N LYS A 31 9.13 2.20 -3.26
CA LYS A 31 8.21 1.59 -4.22
C LYS A 31 7.90 0.16 -3.79
N TYR A 32 6.63 -0.22 -3.90
CA TYR A 32 6.12 -1.55 -3.66
C TYR A 32 5.46 -2.05 -4.94
N ASN A 33 6.07 -3.03 -5.59
CA ASN A 33 5.56 -3.59 -6.83
C ASN A 33 4.39 -4.55 -6.54
N VAL A 34 3.38 -4.48 -7.39
CA VAL A 34 2.16 -5.31 -7.29
C VAL A 34 2.55 -6.78 -7.49
N PRO A 35 1.98 -7.72 -6.70
CA PRO A 35 2.22 -9.15 -6.93
C PRO A 35 1.78 -9.55 -8.34
N SER A 36 2.56 -10.42 -9.00
CA SER A 36 2.26 -10.95 -10.34
C SER A 36 0.91 -11.68 -10.42
N SER A 37 0.32 -12.05 -9.28
CA SER A 37 -1.00 -12.66 -9.20
C SER A 37 -2.15 -11.69 -9.48
N LYS A 38 -1.93 -10.37 -9.51
CA LYS A 38 -2.97 -9.37 -9.79
C LYS A 38 -2.73 -8.74 -11.15
N ILE A 39 -3.79 -8.66 -11.94
CA ILE A 39 -3.78 -8.02 -13.26
C ILE A 39 -3.98 -6.52 -13.03
N VAL A 40 -2.94 -5.72 -13.33
CA VAL A 40 -3.03 -4.26 -13.28
C VAL A 40 -3.71 -3.80 -14.58
N PRO A 41 -4.77 -2.97 -14.51
CA PRO A 41 -5.41 -2.44 -15.71
C PRO A 41 -4.46 -1.59 -16.54
N ASP A 42 -4.62 -1.64 -17.86
CA ASP A 42 -3.81 -0.87 -18.80
C ASP A 42 -3.90 0.64 -18.50
N GLY A 43 -2.75 1.32 -18.38
CA GLY A 43 -2.65 2.73 -17.99
C GLY A 43 -2.50 3.01 -16.49
N LEU A 44 -2.52 2.00 -15.61
CA LEU A 44 -2.20 2.16 -14.18
C LEU A 44 -0.74 1.76 -13.88
N ARG A 45 -0.15 2.45 -12.89
CA ARG A 45 1.18 2.12 -12.40
C ARG A 45 1.13 0.79 -11.64
N PRO A 46 1.96 -0.21 -11.98
CA PRO A 46 1.99 -1.50 -11.30
C PRO A 46 2.77 -1.46 -9.96
N PHE A 47 2.75 -0.31 -9.28
CA PHE A 47 3.46 -0.10 -8.04
C PHE A 47 2.77 0.96 -7.16
N ILE A 48 3.01 0.89 -5.86
CA ILE A 48 2.61 1.87 -4.85
C ILE A 48 3.84 2.55 -4.28
N GLU A 49 3.84 3.88 -4.20
CA GLU A 49 4.90 4.66 -3.56
C GLU A 49 4.54 5.00 -2.11
N VAL A 50 5.22 4.36 -1.17
CA VAL A 50 5.05 4.57 0.27
C VAL A 50 6.02 5.65 0.75
N VAL A 51 5.50 6.67 1.43
CA VAL A 51 6.32 7.71 2.07
C VAL A 51 6.78 7.23 3.45
N HIS A 52 8.07 7.00 3.63
CA HIS A 52 8.66 6.56 4.89
C HIS A 52 8.82 7.69 5.91
N GLY A 53 9.01 7.32 7.18
CA GLY A 53 9.26 8.26 8.29
C GLY A 53 7.99 8.88 8.90
N ARG A 54 6.80 8.39 8.55
CA ARG A 54 5.53 8.87 9.12
C ARG A 54 5.03 7.89 10.19
N LYS A 55 5.00 8.35 11.45
CA LYS A 55 4.34 7.60 12.55
C LYS A 55 2.84 7.41 12.30
N GLN A 56 2.22 8.40 11.67
CA GLN A 56 0.82 8.39 11.27
C GLN A 56 0.67 9.20 9.97
N TYR A 57 -0.10 8.70 9.02
CA TYR A 57 -0.47 9.45 7.84
C TYR A 57 -1.68 10.35 8.11
N PHE A 58 -1.73 11.47 7.39
CA PHE A 58 -2.93 12.31 7.37
C PHE A 58 -4.11 11.51 6.79
N PRO A 59 -5.34 11.72 7.28
CA PRO A 59 -6.55 11.08 6.75
C PRO A 59 -6.68 11.10 5.21
N PRO A 60 -6.41 12.21 4.49
CA PRO A 60 -6.43 12.21 3.01
C PRO A 60 -5.39 11.27 2.39
N THR A 61 -4.20 11.17 2.98
CA THR A 61 -3.14 10.27 2.51
C THR A 61 -3.54 8.80 2.69
N VAL A 62 -4.14 8.45 3.84
CA VAL A 62 -4.69 7.12 4.08
C VAL A 62 -5.73 6.76 3.01
N SER A 63 -6.69 7.65 2.77
CA SER A 63 -7.71 7.46 1.73
C SER A 63 -7.11 7.31 0.34
N GLY A 64 -6.03 8.03 0.05
CA GLY A 64 -5.27 7.90 -1.21
C GLY A 64 -4.71 6.49 -1.39
N TYR A 65 -4.03 5.96 -0.37
CA TYR A 65 -3.47 4.61 -0.41
C TYR A 65 -4.56 3.53 -0.56
N LEU A 66 -5.66 3.64 0.21
CA LEU A 66 -6.78 2.72 0.10
C LEU A 66 -7.42 2.74 -1.31
N THR A 67 -7.51 3.93 -1.91
CA THR A 67 -8.04 4.09 -3.28
C THR A 67 -7.10 3.48 -4.32
N GLN A 68 -5.78 3.64 -4.15
CA GLN A 68 -4.81 2.98 -5.03
C GLN A 68 -4.91 1.46 -4.95
N LEU A 69 -4.98 0.88 -3.74
CA LEU A 69 -5.16 -0.56 -3.54
C LEU A 69 -6.43 -1.08 -4.24
N LYS A 70 -7.54 -0.35 -4.13
CA LYS A 70 -8.77 -0.69 -4.85
C LYS A 70 -8.62 -0.65 -6.37
N ARG A 71 -7.94 0.37 -6.90
CA ARG A 71 -7.64 0.48 -8.33
C ARG A 71 -6.76 -0.65 -8.85
N LEU A 72 -5.92 -1.20 -7.99
CA LEU A 72 -5.06 -2.35 -8.28
C LEU A 72 -5.80 -3.70 -8.14
N GLY A 73 -7.12 -3.69 -7.91
CA GLY A 73 -7.93 -4.91 -7.84
C GLY A 73 -7.96 -5.60 -6.48
N PHE A 74 -7.59 -4.89 -5.40
CA PHE A 74 -7.79 -5.39 -4.04
C PHE A 74 -9.15 -4.97 -3.50
N THR A 75 -9.86 -5.94 -2.93
CA THR A 75 -11.15 -5.71 -2.28
C THR A 75 -10.98 -5.05 -0.91
N ASN A 76 -12.02 -4.38 -0.42
CA ASN A 76 -12.01 -3.83 0.95
C ASN A 76 -11.72 -4.90 2.00
N ASP A 77 -12.16 -6.14 1.77
CA ASP A 77 -11.95 -7.26 2.69
C ASP A 77 -10.48 -7.67 2.75
N GLU A 78 -9.81 -7.84 1.59
CA GLU A 78 -8.36 -8.11 1.53
C GLU A 78 -7.56 -7.03 2.23
N ILE A 79 -7.88 -5.76 1.95
CA ILE A 79 -7.22 -4.61 2.56
C ILE A 79 -7.40 -4.63 4.08
N THR A 80 -8.64 -4.83 4.55
CA THR A 80 -8.95 -4.85 5.99
C THR A 80 -8.23 -6.00 6.68
N LYS A 81 -8.23 -7.20 6.10
CA LYS A 81 -7.49 -8.36 6.60
C LYS A 81 -6.00 -8.09 6.69
N ALA A 82 -5.42 -7.43 5.68
CA ALA A 82 -4.00 -7.09 5.67
C ALA A 82 -3.62 -6.12 6.81
N PHE A 83 -4.50 -5.19 7.16
CA PHE A 83 -4.32 -4.28 8.31
C PHE A 83 -4.68 -4.91 9.67
N ALA A 84 -5.56 -5.92 9.70
CA ALA A 84 -5.98 -6.60 10.92
C ALA A 84 -5.00 -7.69 11.37
N LYS A 85 -4.18 -8.22 10.46
CA LYS A 85 -3.14 -9.21 10.76
C LYS A 85 -2.04 -8.56 11.62
N LYS A 86 -2.02 -8.88 12.93
CA LYS A 86 -1.05 -8.38 13.90
C LYS A 86 0.31 -9.06 13.76
#